data_AF-A0A067M3X9-F1
#
_entry.id   AF-A0A067M3X9-F1
#
_cell.length_a   1.000
_cell.length_b   1.000
_cell.length_c   1.000
_cell.angle_alpha   90.00
_cell.angle_beta   90.00
_cell.angle_gamma   90.00
#
_symmetry.space_group_name_H-M   'P 1'
#
loop_
_entity.id
_entity.type
_entity.pdbx_description
1 polymer ?
#
loop_
_entity_poly.entity_id
_entity_poly.type
_entity_poly.pdbx_seq_one_letter_code
_entity_poly.pdbx_strand_id
1 'polypeptide(L)'
;LPKNRARKLAPKFIGPYTVLKSQPETSNYTLDLPAELLARRINPTFHISRLKPMIPSDDARFPDRDNKVEYDFGKPDEGFIVESITSHGWVNRKLMFQVKWALGDITWEPLVSCQGLATLDEYLVLQGVSNPKDL
;
A
#
# COMPACT_ATOMS: atom_id res chain seq x y z
N LEU A 1 -12.03 -4.68 -5.25
CA LEU A 1 -11.18 -3.97 -4.28
C LEU A 1 -11.01 -4.88 -3.06
N PRO A 2 -9.84 -4.87 -2.40
CA PRO A 2 -9.70 -5.50 -1.08
C PRO A 2 -10.75 -4.95 -0.10
N LYS A 3 -11.08 -5.76 0.92
CA LYS A 3 -12.06 -5.38 1.94
C LYS A 3 -11.62 -4.10 2.65
N ASN A 4 -12.59 -3.28 3.07
CA ASN A 4 -12.39 -1.99 3.76
C ASN A 4 -11.71 -0.86 2.96
N ARG A 5 -11.50 -1.00 1.64
CA ARG A 5 -10.99 0.11 0.82
C ARG A 5 -12.10 1.02 0.30
N ALA A 6 -11.93 2.33 0.48
CA ALA A 6 -12.84 3.34 -0.07
C ALA A 6 -12.85 3.33 -1.61
N ARG A 7 -14.04 3.43 -2.21
CA ARG A 7 -14.22 3.42 -3.68
C ARG A 7 -13.90 4.76 -4.37
N LYS A 8 -13.89 5.88 -3.63
CA LYS A 8 -13.89 7.23 -4.21
C LYS A 8 -12.61 7.60 -4.95
N LEU A 9 -11.48 6.99 -4.57
CA LEU A 9 -10.17 7.19 -5.20
C LEU A 9 -9.68 5.96 -5.98
N ALA A 10 -10.51 4.94 -6.11
CA ALA A 10 -10.13 3.74 -6.85
C ALA A 10 -10.15 4.02 -8.35
N PRO A 11 -9.11 3.64 -9.11
CA PRO A 11 -9.14 3.78 -10.56
C PRO A 11 -10.27 2.93 -11.14
N LYS A 12 -10.95 3.45 -12.17
CA LYS A 12 -12.07 2.77 -12.82
C LYS A 12 -11.62 1.59 -13.69
N PHE A 13 -10.41 1.69 -14.25
CA PHE A 13 -9.76 0.66 -15.06
C PHE A 13 -8.39 0.37 -14.44
N ILE A 14 -7.92 -0.88 -14.56
CA ILE A 14 -6.62 -1.30 -14.02
C ILE A 14 -5.71 -1.70 -15.16
N GLY A 15 -4.48 -1.17 -15.14
CA GLY A 15 -3.41 -1.50 -16.06
C GLY A 15 -3.69 -1.12 -17.52
N PRO A 16 -2.62 -0.99 -18.30
CA PRO A 16 -2.59 -1.56 -19.63
C PRO A 16 -2.17 -3.03 -19.55
N TYR A 17 -2.90 -3.91 -20.21
CA TYR A 17 -2.52 -5.31 -20.38
C TYR A 17 -2.44 -5.63 -21.86
N THR A 18 -1.47 -6.45 -22.23
CA THR A 18 -1.32 -6.95 -23.60
C THR A 18 -2.43 -7.95 -23.91
N VAL A 19 -2.93 -7.93 -25.15
CA VAL A 19 -3.91 -8.89 -25.63
C VAL A 19 -3.17 -10.10 -26.15
N LEU A 20 -3.40 -11.27 -25.55
CA LEU A 20 -2.80 -12.54 -25.97
C LEU A 20 -3.62 -13.22 -27.08
N LYS A 21 -4.95 -13.13 -27.00
CA LYS A 21 -5.86 -13.76 -27.95
C LYS A 21 -7.08 -12.88 -28.20
N SER A 22 -7.48 -12.75 -29.46
CA SER A 22 -8.74 -12.13 -29.86
C SER A 22 -9.70 -13.19 -30.42
N GLN A 23 -10.97 -13.06 -30.07
CA GLN A 23 -12.07 -13.90 -30.57
C GLN A 23 -13.17 -12.95 -31.07
N PRO A 24 -13.03 -12.39 -32.29
CA PRO A 24 -13.93 -11.36 -32.80
C PRO A 24 -15.38 -11.85 -32.90
N GLU A 25 -15.59 -13.13 -33.22
CA GLU A 25 -16.92 -13.77 -33.32
C GLU A 25 -17.78 -13.59 -32.06
N THR A 26 -17.15 -13.65 -30.88
CA THR A 26 -17.84 -13.49 -29.59
C THR A 26 -17.47 -12.19 -28.90
N SER A 27 -16.71 -11.31 -29.58
CA SER A 27 -16.19 -10.06 -29.04
C SER A 27 -15.41 -10.23 -27.73
N ASN A 28 -14.74 -11.37 -27.56
CA ASN A 28 -13.97 -11.70 -26.37
C ASN A 28 -12.46 -11.60 -26.63
N TYR A 29 -11.74 -11.12 -25.62
CA TYR A 29 -10.30 -10.92 -25.68
C TYR A 29 -9.66 -11.47 -24.41
N THR A 30 -8.58 -12.22 -24.57
CA THR A 30 -7.79 -12.75 -23.47
C THR A 30 -6.59 -11.84 -23.24
N LEU A 31 -6.45 -11.34 -22.01
CA LEU A 31 -5.36 -10.45 -21.60
C LEU A 31 -4.25 -11.21 -20.88
N ASP A 32 -3.03 -10.71 -20.99
CA ASP A 32 -1.91 -11.12 -20.14
C ASP A 32 -2.04 -10.46 -18.77
N LEU A 33 -2.67 -11.17 -17.83
CA LEU A 33 -2.89 -10.66 -16.48
C LEU A 33 -1.72 -11.02 -15.56
N PRO A 34 -1.28 -10.09 -14.68
CA PRO A 34 -0.33 -10.39 -13.64
C PRO A 34 -0.75 -11.58 -12.77
N ALA A 35 0.23 -12.34 -12.28
CA ALA A 35 0.01 -13.50 -11.42
C ALA A 35 -0.84 -13.19 -10.18
N GLU A 36 -0.73 -11.97 -9.65
CA GLU A 36 -1.52 -11.49 -8.51
C GLU A 36 -3.04 -11.47 -8.78
N LEU A 37 -3.47 -11.13 -10.01
CA LEU A 37 -4.88 -11.16 -10.40
C LEU A 37 -5.37 -12.60 -10.62
N LEU A 38 -4.51 -13.44 -11.20
CA LEU A 38 -4.81 -14.86 -11.42
C LEU A 38 -4.94 -15.62 -10.09
N ALA A 39 -4.08 -15.33 -9.11
CA ALA A 39 -4.17 -15.88 -7.76
C ALA A 39 -5.50 -15.58 -7.08
N ARG A 40 -6.13 -14.45 -7.45
CA ARG A 40 -7.47 -14.05 -6.99
C ARG A 40 -8.61 -14.63 -7.82
N ARG A 41 -8.31 -15.57 -8.73
CA ARG A 41 -9.26 -16.27 -9.62
C ARG A 41 -9.99 -15.33 -10.58
N ILE A 42 -9.35 -14.26 -11.02
CA ILE A 42 -9.90 -13.38 -12.06
C ILE A 42 -9.72 -14.06 -13.42
N ASN A 43 -10.80 -14.16 -14.18
CA ASN A 43 -10.77 -14.71 -15.53
C ASN A 43 -9.99 -13.77 -16.47
N PRO A 44 -8.96 -14.24 -17.20
CA PRO A 44 -8.20 -13.40 -18.14
C PRO A 44 -8.98 -13.02 -19.40
N THR A 45 -10.11 -13.67 -19.67
CA THR A 45 -10.92 -13.40 -20.87
C THR A 45 -12.08 -12.46 -20.55
N PHE A 46 -12.15 -11.36 -21.29
CA PHE A 46 -13.15 -10.31 -21.12
C PHE A 46 -13.83 -9.99 -22.45
N HIS A 47 -15.12 -9.66 -22.36
CA HIS A 47 -15.84 -9.07 -23.48
C HIS A 47 -15.34 -7.63 -23.74
N ILE A 48 -15.32 -7.21 -25.00
CA ILE A 48 -14.81 -5.89 -25.44
C ILE A 48 -15.43 -4.70 -24.70
N SER A 49 -16.70 -4.80 -24.28
CA SER A 49 -17.39 -3.76 -23.50
C SER A 49 -16.77 -3.48 -22.13
N ARG A 50 -15.92 -4.37 -21.62
CA ARG A 50 -15.17 -4.21 -20.37
C ARG A 50 -13.76 -3.69 -20.58
N LEU A 51 -13.31 -3.60 -21.83
CA LEU A 51 -11.96 -3.19 -22.21
C LEU A 51 -11.97 -1.74 -22.67
N LYS A 52 -10.83 -1.07 -22.47
CA LYS A 52 -10.59 0.27 -23.00
C LYS A 52 -9.19 0.31 -23.60
N PRO A 53 -9.01 0.81 -24.84
CA PRO A 53 -7.69 0.93 -25.43
C PRO A 53 -6.83 1.87 -24.58
N MET A 54 -5.57 1.48 -24.38
CA MET A 54 -4.57 2.35 -23.77
C MET A 54 -4.18 3.43 -24.77
N ILE A 55 -4.31 4.69 -24.36
CA ILE A 55 -3.84 5.84 -25.12
C ILE A 55 -2.65 6.41 -24.34
N PRO A 56 -1.42 6.44 -24.90
CA PRO A 56 -0.28 7.01 -24.21
C PRO A 56 -0.52 8.50 -23.95
N SER A 57 -0.04 8.98 -22.79
CA SER A 57 -0.03 10.41 -22.48
C SER A 57 0.99 11.13 -23.37
N ASP A 58 0.75 12.41 -23.65
CA ASP A 58 1.73 13.26 -24.31
C ASP A 58 2.64 13.89 -23.25
N ASP A 59 3.86 13.38 -23.13
CA ASP A 59 4.81 13.76 -22.09
C ASP A 59 5.28 15.21 -22.24
N ALA A 60 5.23 15.79 -23.45
CA ALA A 60 5.58 17.19 -23.67
C ALA A 60 4.54 18.15 -23.07
N ARG A 61 3.27 17.73 -23.02
CA ARG A 61 2.17 18.51 -22.42
C ARG A 61 1.98 18.22 -20.93
N PHE A 62 2.35 17.04 -20.46
CA PHE A 62 2.12 16.59 -19.09
C PHE A 62 3.34 15.83 -18.52
N PRO A 63 4.47 16.52 -18.28
CA PRO A 63 5.72 15.87 -17.87
C PRO A 63 5.65 15.16 -16.51
N ASP A 64 4.85 15.68 -15.57
CA ASP A 64 4.72 15.10 -14.22
C ASP A 64 3.63 14.02 -14.11
N ARG A 65 3.03 13.62 -15.23
CA ARG A 65 1.89 12.69 -15.21
C ARG A 65 2.37 11.26 -15.34
N ASP A 66 2.77 10.65 -14.22
CA ASP A 66 3.04 9.23 -14.18
C ASP A 66 1.74 8.43 -14.40
N ASN A 67 1.73 7.59 -15.42
CA ASN A 67 0.61 6.72 -15.79
C ASN A 67 0.70 5.35 -15.12
N LYS A 68 1.76 5.06 -14.37
CA LYS A 68 1.86 3.88 -13.51
C LYS A 68 1.03 4.09 -12.25
N VAL A 69 -0.28 3.89 -12.38
CA VAL A 69 -1.10 3.66 -11.19
C VAL A 69 -0.72 2.28 -10.67
N GLU A 70 0.18 2.24 -9.69
CA GLU A 70 0.45 1.04 -8.91
C GLU A 70 -0.83 0.67 -8.17
N TYR A 71 -1.55 -0.31 -8.72
CA TYR A 71 -2.74 -0.81 -8.09
C TYR A 71 -2.31 -1.73 -6.95
N ASP A 72 -2.45 -1.27 -5.72
CA ASP A 72 -2.27 -2.17 -4.58
C ASP A 72 -3.33 -3.29 -4.65
N PHE A 73 -2.88 -4.52 -4.90
CA PHE A 73 -3.74 -5.70 -4.99
C PHE A 73 -4.14 -6.25 -3.61
N GLY A 74 -3.84 -5.53 -2.54
CA GLY A 74 -4.07 -5.96 -1.16
C GLY A 74 -2.90 -6.79 -0.66
N LYS A 75 -1.66 -6.33 -0.93
CA LYS A 75 -0.53 -6.78 -0.12
C LYS A 75 -0.91 -6.53 1.35
N PRO A 76 -0.51 -7.41 2.29
CA PRO A 76 -0.66 -7.06 3.70
C PRO A 76 -0.05 -5.67 3.87
N ASP A 77 -0.73 -4.76 4.58
CA ASP A 77 -0.16 -3.45 4.91
C ASP A 77 1.29 -3.70 5.29
N GLU A 78 2.25 -3.21 4.51
CA GLU A 78 3.69 -3.49 4.71
C GLU A 78 4.21 -2.79 6.00
N GLY A 79 3.30 -2.40 6.90
CA GLY A 79 3.54 -1.51 8.01
C GLY A 79 3.77 -0.08 7.54
N PHE A 80 3.51 0.88 8.41
CA PHE A 80 4.07 2.21 8.21
C PHE A 80 5.54 2.17 8.62
N ILE A 81 6.41 2.80 7.84
CA ILE A 81 7.84 2.89 8.16
C ILE A 81 7.99 3.90 9.30
N VAL A 82 8.44 3.42 10.44
CA VAL A 82 8.80 4.25 11.59
C VAL A 82 10.19 4.84 11.36
N GLU A 83 10.33 6.15 11.51
CA GLU A 83 11.62 6.84 11.42
C GLU A 83 12.38 6.74 12.75
N SER A 84 11.73 7.12 13.86
CA SER A 84 12.33 7.07 15.20
C SER A 84 11.27 7.22 16.30
N ILE A 85 11.64 6.84 17.52
CA ILE A 85 10.89 7.19 18.73
C ILE A 85 11.59 8.37 19.40
N THR A 86 10.87 9.49 19.56
CA THR A 86 11.46 10.73 20.08
C THR A 86 11.24 10.91 21.58
N SER A 87 10.14 10.36 22.12
CA SER A 87 9.75 10.55 23.52
C SER A 87 8.86 9.41 24.02
N HIS A 88 8.67 9.35 25.34
CA HIS A 88 7.71 8.48 25.99
C HIS A 88 6.93 9.24 27.07
N GLY A 89 5.79 8.69 27.47
CA GLY A 89 4.96 9.29 28.50
C GLY A 89 3.93 8.31 29.05
N TRP A 90 3.53 8.54 30.30
CA TRP A 90 2.55 7.70 30.99
C TRP A 90 1.18 8.38 30.97
N VAL A 91 0.20 7.74 30.35
CA VAL A 91 -1.20 8.21 30.31
C VAL A 91 -2.10 7.12 30.86
N ASN A 92 -2.84 7.40 31.94
CA ASN A 92 -3.74 6.43 32.59
C ASN A 92 -3.05 5.08 32.90
N ARG A 93 -1.80 5.12 33.42
CA ARG A 93 -0.94 3.96 33.69
C ARG A 93 -0.57 3.12 32.46
N LYS A 94 -0.75 3.67 31.25
CA LYS A 94 -0.28 3.06 30.00
C LYS A 94 0.92 3.85 29.51
N LEU A 95 1.98 3.12 29.18
CA LEU A 95 3.16 3.69 28.54
C LEU A 95 2.84 3.94 27.06
N MET A 96 3.05 5.18 26.65
CA MET A 96 2.86 5.67 25.30
C MET A 96 4.19 6.20 24.77
N PHE A 97 4.42 6.04 23.48
CA PHE A 97 5.59 6.51 22.78
C PHE A 97 5.21 7.53 21.72
N GLN A 98 6.03 8.57 21.61
CA GLN A 98 5.93 9.51 20.50
C GLN A 98 6.71 8.93 19.32
N VAL A 99 5.98 8.46 18.32
CA VAL A 99 6.51 7.82 17.12
C VAL A 99 6.54 8.85 16.01
N LYS A 100 7.73 9.06 15.44
CA LYS A 100 7.94 9.84 14.22
C LYS A 100 7.92 8.89 13.02
N TRP A 101 7.00 9.12 12.09
CA TRP A 101 6.85 8.33 10.88
C TRP A 101 7.73 8.85 9.76
N ALA A 102 8.13 8.01 8.81
CA ALA A 102 8.95 8.42 7.66
C ALA A 102 8.32 9.52 6.80
N LEU A 103 6.98 9.65 6.84
CA LEU A 103 6.23 10.73 6.17
C LEU A 103 6.21 12.05 6.96
N GLY A 104 6.87 12.10 8.13
CA GLY A 104 7.00 13.29 8.97
C GLY A 104 5.89 13.46 10.02
N ASP A 105 4.83 12.64 9.96
CA ASP A 105 3.79 12.64 10.98
C ASP A 105 4.36 12.21 12.35
N ILE A 106 3.77 12.73 13.42
CA ILE A 106 4.13 12.38 14.80
C ILE A 106 2.86 11.98 15.54
N THR A 107 2.80 10.74 16.02
CA THR A 107 1.64 10.22 16.78
C THR A 107 2.08 9.60 18.11
N TRP A 108 1.13 9.49 19.04
CA TRP A 108 1.32 8.79 20.31
C TRP A 108 0.79 7.36 20.22
N GLU A 109 1.68 6.38 20.25
CA GLU A 109 1.35 4.97 20.10
C GLU A 109 1.56 4.20 21.42
N PRO A 110 0.70 3.22 21.75
CA PRO A 110 0.90 2.38 22.91
C PRO A 110 2.06 1.40 22.69
N LEU A 111 2.65 0.92 23.79
CA LEU A 111 3.73 -0.09 23.75
C LEU A 111 3.40 -1.30 22.84
N VAL A 112 2.14 -1.75 22.82
CA VAL A 112 1.70 -2.89 21.99
C VAL A 112 1.93 -2.63 20.49
N SER A 113 1.73 -1.39 20.03
CA SER A 113 1.96 -1.00 18.63
C SER A 113 3.45 -0.93 18.31
N CYS A 114 4.29 -0.57 19.28
CA CYS A 114 5.73 -0.41 19.11
C CYS A 114 6.52 -1.71 19.33
N GLN A 115 5.85 -2.80 19.74
CA GLN A 115 6.51 -4.03 20.13
C GLN A 115 7.09 -4.75 18.90
N GLY A 116 8.40 -5.02 18.92
CA GLY A 116 9.13 -5.65 17.81
C GLY A 116 9.68 -4.67 16.77
N LEU A 117 9.58 -3.35 17.01
CA LEU A 117 10.27 -2.35 16.20
C LEU A 117 11.73 -2.23 16.64
N ALA A 118 12.68 -2.30 15.70
CA ALA A 118 14.09 -2.04 15.98
C ALA A 118 14.32 -0.63 16.58
N THR A 119 13.50 0.35 16.18
CA THR A 119 13.54 1.73 16.70
C THR A 119 13.17 1.82 18.19
N LEU A 120 12.42 0.85 18.73
CA LEU A 120 12.14 0.78 20.16
C LEU A 120 13.38 0.33 20.94
N ASP A 121 14.09 -0.68 20.44
CA ASP A 121 15.31 -1.18 21.08
C ASP A 121 16.40 -0.09 21.10
N GLU A 122 16.57 0.62 19.99
CA GLU A 122 17.48 1.78 19.90
C GLU A 122 17.12 2.87 20.90
N TYR A 123 15.83 3.18 21.03
CA TYR A 123 15.35 4.19 21.98
C TYR A 123 15.63 3.79 23.44
N LEU A 124 15.37 2.54 23.81
CA LEU A 124 15.63 2.04 25.16
C LEU A 124 17.12 2.09 25.51
N VAL A 125 17.99 1.73 24.56
CA VAL A 125 19.45 1.85 24.70
C VAL A 125 19.85 3.31 24.96
N LEU A 126 19.26 4.27 24.23
CA LEU A 126 19.50 5.70 24.46
C LEU A 126 19.06 6.18 25.84
N GLN A 127 17.99 5.60 26.39
CA GLN A 127 17.52 5.89 27.75
C GLN A 127 18.30 5.12 28.84
N GLY A 128 19.19 4.20 28.47
CA GLY A 128 19.96 3.36 29.40
C GLY A 128 19.12 2.26 30.07
N VAL A 129 18.00 1.88 29.46
CA VAL A 129 17.03 0.94 30.01
C VAL A 129 16.91 -0.28 29.10
N SER A 130 16.66 -1.47 29.66
CA SER A 130 16.47 -2.70 28.87
C SER A 130 15.01 -3.12 28.70
N ASN A 131 14.12 -2.69 29.59
CA ASN A 131 12.69 -3.02 29.53
C ASN A 131 11.87 -1.72 29.43
N PRO A 132 10.91 -1.62 28.50
CA PRO A 132 10.00 -0.48 28.44
C PRO A 132 9.32 -0.13 29.76
N LYS A 133 9.12 -1.10 30.66
CA LYS A 133 8.50 -0.88 31.97
C LYS A 133 9.37 -0.11 32.96
N ASP A 134 10.68 -0.02 32.72
CA ASP A 134 11.61 0.69 33.60
C ASP A 134 11.87 2.14 33.12
N LEU A 135 11.11 2.60 32.12
CA LEU A 135 11.04 4.00 31.67
C LEU A 135 10.17 4.88 32.60
#